data_AF-A0ABD2Q5S4-F1
#
_entry.id   AF-A0ABD2Q5S4-F1
#
_cell.length_a   1.000
_cell.length_b   1.000
_cell.length_c   1.000
_cell.angle_alpha   90.00
_cell.angle_beta   90.00
_cell.angle_gamma   90.00
#
_symmetry.space_group_name_H-M   'P 1'
#
loop_
_entity.id
_entity.type
_entity.pdbx_description
1 polymer ?
#
loop_
_entity_poly.entity_id
_entity_poly.type
_entity_poly.pdbx_seq_one_letter_code
_entity_poly.pdbx_strand_id
1 'polypeptide(L)'
;MIAYHKVAKRDNVTLISETFVLLSEKQDAANTEIASLRRELAELRVSQAIKESLPGQGNSARALQAPQDPVDAARSTFSQEFYNSGLKDAVSALNLSEKSYFAITKSVSAALEMPSIPGQRSMAHLPEGERLALEKERQQAGGLLTQRICSLRDQLRRKDDLMQNYEREQHQMKQSDTLAALKTEQLEEMIVELRQKELEIDFLRQNVQDLEEKCHSNKSFPHKVNFTDIRIICLTFSMIFVVKCINTVRCIPKRKN
;
A
#
# COMPACT_ATOMS: atom_id res chain seq x y z
N MET A 1 37.94 -65.22 -24.94
CA MET A 1 38.20 -64.98 -23.51
C MET A 1 38.15 -63.48 -23.28
N ILE A 2 36.98 -62.82 -23.19
CA ILE A 2 35.93 -62.93 -22.17
C ILE A 2 36.48 -62.76 -20.75
N ALA A 3 36.12 -61.61 -20.17
CA ALA A 3 35.84 -61.33 -18.77
C ALA A 3 36.91 -61.65 -17.70
N TYR A 4 37.71 -60.65 -17.34
CA TYR A 4 38.08 -60.30 -15.96
C TYR A 4 38.46 -58.80 -15.95
N HIS A 5 37.55 -57.89 -16.30
CA HIS A 5 36.63 -57.23 -15.36
C HIS A 5 37.32 -56.66 -14.09
N LYS A 6 37.93 -55.47 -14.27
CA LYS A 6 37.39 -54.22 -13.69
C LYS A 6 37.18 -54.21 -12.16
N VAL A 7 38.17 -54.60 -11.36
CA VAL A 7 38.12 -54.40 -9.89
C VAL A 7 39.52 -54.14 -9.33
N ALA A 8 40.06 -52.91 -9.43
CA ALA A 8 41.25 -52.55 -8.64
C ALA A 8 41.57 -51.06 -8.49
N LYS A 9 40.67 -50.13 -8.87
CA LYS A 9 40.84 -48.70 -8.55
C LYS A 9 39.47 -48.09 -8.28
N ARG A 10 38.92 -48.36 -7.09
CA ARG A 10 38.02 -47.38 -6.46
C ARG A 10 38.95 -46.32 -5.89
N ASP A 11 38.93 -45.14 -6.49
CA ASP A 11 39.76 -44.04 -6.06
C ASP A 11 39.46 -43.73 -4.58
N ASN A 12 40.48 -43.43 -3.78
CA ASN A 12 40.34 -43.13 -2.35
C ASN A 12 39.28 -42.02 -2.08
N VAL A 13 39.06 -41.16 -3.08
CA VAL A 13 38.04 -40.10 -3.12
C VAL A 13 36.60 -40.66 -3.11
N THR A 14 36.34 -41.79 -3.78
CA THR A 14 35.00 -42.40 -3.83
C THR A 14 34.64 -43.05 -2.49
N LEU A 15 35.58 -43.73 -1.83
CA LEU A 15 35.41 -44.31 -0.49
C LEU A 15 35.17 -43.24 0.58
N ILE A 16 35.85 -42.09 0.50
CA ILE A 16 35.63 -40.95 1.40
C ILE A 16 34.23 -40.34 1.16
N SER A 17 33.79 -40.25 -0.09
CA SER A 17 32.43 -39.77 -0.40
C SER A 17 31.33 -40.70 0.10
N GLU A 18 31.48 -42.02 -0.06
CA GLU A 18 30.52 -43.01 0.41
C GLU A 18 30.46 -43.07 1.95
N THR A 19 31.61 -42.93 2.63
CA THR A 19 31.66 -42.87 4.10
C THR A 19 31.07 -41.57 4.65
N PHE A 20 31.27 -40.43 3.97
CA PHE A 20 30.62 -39.16 4.33
C PHE A 20 29.10 -39.22 4.18
N VAL A 21 28.60 -39.82 3.08
CA VAL A 21 27.17 -40.00 2.84
C VAL A 21 26.55 -40.92 3.91
N LEU A 22 27.19 -42.05 4.23
CA LEU A 22 26.72 -42.95 5.30
C LEU A 22 26.75 -42.32 6.69
N LEU A 23 27.71 -41.45 6.98
CA LEU A 23 27.74 -40.68 8.23
C LEU A 23 26.61 -39.65 8.29
N SER A 24 26.31 -38.98 7.17
CA SER A 24 25.19 -38.05 7.07
C SER A 24 23.85 -38.77 7.28
N GLU A 25 23.64 -39.91 6.63
CA GLU A 25 22.41 -40.69 6.79
C GLU A 25 22.21 -41.21 8.23
N LYS A 26 23.29 -41.64 8.89
CA LYS A 26 23.24 -42.01 10.32
C LYS A 26 22.97 -40.81 11.23
N GLN A 27 23.54 -39.65 10.91
CA GLN A 27 23.28 -38.41 11.64
C GLN A 27 21.81 -37.97 11.48
N ASP A 28 21.26 -38.10 10.27
CA ASP A 28 19.87 -37.77 9.99
C ASP A 28 18.89 -38.76 10.65
N ALA A 29 19.22 -40.05 10.67
CA ALA A 29 18.47 -41.05 11.43
C ALA A 29 18.48 -40.73 12.95
N ALA A 30 19.63 -40.41 13.53
CA ALA A 30 19.71 -40.00 14.93
C ALA A 30 18.93 -38.71 15.21
N ASN A 31 18.96 -37.73 14.29
CA ASN A 31 18.21 -36.49 14.42
C ASN A 31 16.69 -36.72 14.38
N THR A 32 16.21 -37.65 13.55
CA THR A 32 14.78 -38.01 13.49
C THR A 32 14.31 -38.74 14.76
N GLU A 33 15.15 -39.60 15.34
CA GLU A 33 14.89 -40.25 16.63
C GLU A 33 14.89 -39.25 17.80
N ILE A 34 15.84 -38.31 17.81
CA ILE A 34 15.84 -37.23 18.81
C ILE A 34 14.58 -36.36 18.67
N ALA A 35 14.09 -36.13 17.45
CA ALA A 35 12.86 -35.39 17.22
C ALA A 35 11.60 -36.15 17.71
N SER A 36 11.54 -37.48 17.55
CA SER A 36 10.43 -38.27 18.08
C SER A 36 10.43 -38.32 19.60
N LEU A 37 11.59 -38.53 20.22
CA LEU A 37 11.73 -38.53 21.69
C LEU A 37 11.40 -37.15 22.30
N ARG A 38 11.78 -36.05 21.63
CA ARG A 38 11.40 -34.70 22.05
C ARG A 38 9.89 -34.47 21.98
N ARG A 39 9.21 -35.05 20.98
CA ARG A 39 7.75 -34.99 20.85
C ARG A 39 7.06 -35.78 21.95
N GLU A 40 7.52 -37.01 22.22
CA GLU A 40 6.98 -37.85 23.30
C GLU A 40 7.19 -37.22 24.68
N LEU A 41 8.36 -36.62 24.94
CA LEU A 41 8.60 -35.87 26.17
C LEU A 41 7.69 -34.63 26.30
N ALA A 42 7.38 -33.95 25.20
CA ALA A 42 6.42 -32.84 25.22
C ALA A 42 5.00 -33.34 25.53
N GLU A 43 4.60 -34.48 24.96
CA GLU A 43 3.29 -35.09 25.19
C GLU A 43 3.12 -35.62 26.62
N LEU A 44 4.19 -36.19 27.20
CA LEU A 44 4.21 -36.59 28.62
C LEU A 44 4.14 -35.39 29.56
N ARG A 45 4.83 -34.28 29.24
CA ARG A 45 4.74 -33.04 30.03
C ARG A 45 3.36 -32.41 29.98
N VAL A 46 2.71 -32.41 28.81
CA VAL A 46 1.32 -31.94 28.67
C VAL A 46 0.37 -32.85 29.43
N SER A 47 0.54 -34.16 29.34
CA SER A 47 -0.28 -35.14 30.09
C SER A 47 -0.12 -35.00 31.61
N GLN A 48 1.08 -34.68 32.08
CA GLN A 48 1.35 -34.40 33.49
C GLN A 48 0.70 -33.09 33.93
N ALA A 49 0.85 -32.01 33.16
CA ALA A 49 0.21 -30.73 33.43
C ALA A 49 -1.33 -30.84 33.47
N ILE A 50 -1.92 -31.66 32.59
CA ILE A 50 -3.37 -31.92 32.59
C ILE A 50 -3.80 -32.71 33.83
N LYS A 51 -3.06 -33.76 34.23
CA LYS A 51 -3.34 -34.53 35.45
C LYS A 51 -3.25 -33.68 36.72
N GLU A 52 -2.32 -32.74 36.76
CA GLU A 52 -2.16 -31.80 37.88
C GLU A 52 -3.24 -30.69 37.88
N SER A 53 -3.83 -30.38 36.72
CA SER A 53 -4.88 -29.35 36.57
C SER A 53 -6.32 -29.83 36.85
N LEU A 54 -6.56 -31.13 36.97
CA LEU A 54 -7.87 -31.70 37.30
C LEU A 54 -8.02 -31.87 38.82
N PRO A 55 -8.97 -31.21 39.51
CA PRO A 55 -9.22 -31.44 40.92
C PRO A 55 -10.03 -32.75 41.07
N GLY A 56 -9.32 -33.87 41.20
CA GLY A 56 -9.91 -35.19 41.43
C GLY A 56 -9.70 -35.67 42.87
N GLN A 57 -10.78 -35.70 43.64
CA GLN A 57 -10.95 -36.47 44.88
C GLN A 57 -10.24 -37.83 44.82
N GLY A 58 -9.41 -38.12 45.83
CA GLY A 58 -8.90 -39.47 46.04
C GLY A 58 -7.77 -39.54 47.06
N ASN A 59 -8.09 -40.07 48.23
CA ASN A 59 -7.17 -40.62 49.25
C ASN A 59 -6.79 -39.71 50.41
N SER A 60 -7.81 -39.19 51.11
CA SER A 60 -7.70 -38.90 52.55
C SER A 60 -8.46 -39.97 53.33
N ALA A 61 -7.90 -41.18 53.43
CA ALA A 61 -8.37 -42.23 54.34
C ALA A 61 -7.34 -43.36 54.47
N ARG A 62 -6.29 -43.13 55.26
CA ARG A 62 -5.66 -44.22 56.05
C ARG A 62 -4.94 -43.64 57.24
N ALA A 63 -5.74 -43.36 58.26
CA ALA A 63 -5.26 -43.16 59.61
C ALA A 63 -4.97 -44.53 60.25
N LEU A 64 -3.88 -44.57 61.01
CA LEU A 64 -3.65 -45.39 62.21
C LEU A 64 -3.47 -46.91 62.03
N GLN A 65 -2.21 -47.32 61.88
CA GLN A 65 -1.66 -48.38 62.72
C GLN A 65 -0.16 -48.13 62.91
N ALA A 66 0.23 -47.94 64.17
CA ALA A 66 1.62 -47.79 64.60
C ALA A 66 2.36 -49.14 64.48
N PRO A 67 3.61 -49.12 64.01
CA PRO A 67 4.63 -50.01 64.51
C PRO A 67 5.57 -49.22 65.43
N GLN A 68 5.69 -49.67 66.68
CA GLN A 68 6.74 -49.23 67.58
C GLN A 68 8.07 -49.78 67.05
N ASP A 69 8.93 -48.96 66.44
CA ASP A 69 10.35 -49.25 66.21
C ASP A 69 11.15 -47.97 65.86
N PRO A 70 12.44 -47.84 66.25
CA PRO A 70 13.19 -46.58 66.22
C PRO A 70 13.79 -46.20 64.84
N VAL A 71 13.05 -46.43 63.75
CA VAL A 71 13.51 -46.17 62.36
C VAL A 71 12.85 -44.95 61.69
N ASP A 72 11.92 -44.28 62.38
CA ASP A 72 11.10 -43.21 61.82
C ASP A 72 11.81 -41.86 61.63
N ALA A 73 12.97 -41.66 62.25
CA ALA A 73 13.75 -40.43 62.07
C ALA A 73 14.26 -40.29 60.62
N ALA A 74 14.74 -41.37 60.00
CA ALA A 74 15.28 -41.32 58.63
C ALA A 74 14.19 -41.09 57.58
N ARG A 75 13.00 -41.68 57.78
CA ARG A 75 11.86 -41.58 56.84
C ARG A 75 11.13 -40.24 56.95
N SER A 76 11.06 -39.67 58.15
CA SER A 76 10.56 -38.30 58.39
C SER A 76 11.51 -37.25 57.81
N THR A 77 12.82 -37.44 57.99
CA THR A 77 13.85 -36.53 57.44
C THR A 77 13.83 -36.52 55.92
N PHE A 78 13.73 -37.68 55.26
CA PHE A 78 13.65 -37.76 53.78
C PHE A 78 12.39 -37.10 53.21
N SER A 79 11.22 -37.27 53.86
CA SER A 79 10.00 -36.55 53.45
C SER A 79 10.16 -35.04 53.63
N GLN A 80 10.71 -34.59 54.76
CA GLN A 80 10.91 -33.17 55.05
C GLN A 80 11.94 -32.53 54.10
N GLU A 81 13.00 -33.25 53.73
CA GLU A 81 13.97 -32.82 52.70
C GLU A 81 13.34 -32.72 51.31
N PHE A 82 12.48 -33.66 50.94
CA PHE A 82 11.74 -33.63 49.66
C PHE A 82 10.72 -32.47 49.60
N TYR A 83 9.95 -32.23 50.67
CA TYR A 83 9.08 -31.06 50.77
C TYR A 83 9.87 -29.75 50.73
N ASN A 84 11.03 -29.71 51.37
CA ASN A 84 11.92 -28.55 51.33
C ASN A 84 12.55 -28.34 49.95
N SER A 85 12.84 -29.41 49.19
CA SER A 85 13.33 -29.28 47.81
C SER A 85 12.21 -28.80 46.87
N GLY A 86 11.01 -29.38 46.96
CA GLY A 86 9.85 -28.95 46.17
C GLY A 86 9.46 -27.50 46.46
N LEU A 87 9.53 -27.07 47.72
CA LEU A 87 9.30 -25.68 48.09
C LEU A 87 10.39 -24.74 47.54
N LYS A 88 11.66 -25.14 47.58
CA LYS A 88 12.77 -24.37 46.97
C LYS A 88 12.60 -24.25 45.46
N ASP A 89 12.20 -25.32 44.79
CA ASP A 89 11.96 -25.34 43.34
C ASP A 89 10.76 -24.46 42.97
N ALA A 90 9.67 -24.50 43.75
CA ALA A 90 8.51 -23.62 43.56
C ALA A 90 8.86 -22.14 43.75
N VAL A 91 9.63 -21.80 44.79
CA VAL A 91 10.11 -20.43 45.03
C VAL A 91 11.02 -19.96 43.89
N SER A 92 11.92 -20.82 43.42
CA SER A 92 12.80 -20.54 42.27
C SER A 92 11.98 -20.27 40.99
N ALA A 93 10.98 -21.10 40.72
CA ALA A 93 10.10 -20.95 39.57
C ALA A 93 9.29 -19.63 39.63
N LEU A 94 8.76 -19.27 40.81
CA LEU A 94 8.04 -18.02 41.00
C LEU A 94 8.94 -16.80 40.84
N ASN A 95 10.16 -16.84 41.37
CA ASN A 95 11.14 -15.76 41.20
C ASN A 95 11.53 -15.59 39.72
N LEU A 96 11.72 -16.70 38.99
CA LEU A 96 12.00 -16.66 37.55
C LEU A 96 10.83 -16.09 36.75
N SER A 97 9.59 -16.44 37.13
CA SER A 97 8.37 -15.88 36.55
C SER A 97 8.24 -14.38 36.80
N GLU A 98 8.52 -13.91 38.02
CA GLU A 98 8.48 -12.48 38.34
C GLU A 98 9.56 -11.70 37.58
N LYS A 99 10.78 -12.26 37.47
CA LYS A 99 11.86 -11.66 36.67
C LYS A 99 11.49 -11.55 35.20
N SER A 100 10.87 -12.58 34.61
CA SER A 100 10.45 -12.54 33.21
C SER A 100 9.30 -11.55 32.98
N TYR A 101 8.35 -11.46 33.91
CA TYR A 101 7.29 -10.45 33.90
C TYR A 101 7.84 -9.01 33.87
N PHE A 102 8.83 -8.69 34.71
CA PHE A 102 9.46 -7.37 34.69
C PHE A 102 10.24 -7.11 33.40
N ALA A 103 10.95 -8.11 32.87
CA ALA A 103 11.65 -7.97 31.60
C ALA A 103 10.70 -7.65 30.44
N ILE A 104 9.56 -8.36 30.36
CA ILE A 104 8.51 -8.11 29.37
C ILE A 104 7.95 -6.71 29.56
N THR A 105 7.55 -6.36 30.79
CA THR A 105 6.91 -5.08 31.06
C THR A 105 7.83 -3.90 30.77
N LYS A 106 9.13 -4.02 31.10
CA LYS A 106 10.15 -3.03 30.77
C LYS A 106 10.35 -2.90 29.26
N SER A 107 10.43 -4.03 28.54
CA SER A 107 10.54 -4.03 27.07
C SER A 107 9.35 -3.35 26.41
N VAL A 108 8.14 -3.70 26.82
CA VAL A 108 6.90 -3.07 26.33
C VAL A 108 6.85 -1.59 26.68
N SER A 109 7.25 -1.20 27.90
CA SER A 109 7.32 0.22 28.31
C SER A 109 8.26 1.03 27.42
N ALA A 110 9.43 0.48 27.10
CA ALA A 110 10.42 1.12 26.25
C ALA A 110 9.91 1.24 24.81
N ALA A 111 9.27 0.18 24.28
CA ALA A 111 8.67 0.20 22.95
C ALA A 111 7.51 1.21 22.81
N LEU A 112 6.79 1.47 23.90
CA LEU A 112 5.71 2.47 23.94
C LEU A 112 6.19 3.86 24.38
N GLU A 113 7.51 4.03 24.56
CA GLU A 113 8.18 5.25 25.01
C GLU A 113 7.62 5.78 26.34
N MET A 114 7.26 4.87 27.25
CA MET A 114 6.77 5.22 28.58
C MET A 114 7.93 5.18 29.59
N PRO A 115 8.24 6.29 30.28
CA PRO A 115 9.45 6.40 31.12
C PRO A 115 9.38 5.57 32.40
N SER A 116 8.17 5.32 32.94
CA SER A 116 7.99 4.52 34.16
C SER A 116 6.58 3.93 34.20
N ILE A 117 6.48 2.70 34.70
CA ILE A 117 5.23 1.98 34.91
C ILE A 117 5.12 1.63 36.39
N PRO A 118 3.96 1.81 37.04
CA PRO A 118 3.78 1.42 38.44
C PRO A 118 3.90 -0.11 38.63
N GLY A 119 4.12 -0.56 39.86
CA GLY A 119 4.10 -1.99 40.20
C GLY A 119 5.33 -2.82 39.79
N GLN A 120 6.47 -2.17 39.50
CA GLN A 120 7.75 -2.83 39.14
C GLN A 120 8.55 -3.36 40.35
N ARG A 121 7.97 -3.34 41.56
CA ARG A 121 8.60 -3.89 42.77
C ARG A 121 8.24 -5.38 42.94
N SER A 122 9.15 -6.13 43.56
CA SER A 122 8.97 -7.57 43.83
C SER A 122 7.97 -7.82 44.96
N MET A 123 7.22 -8.92 44.87
CA MET A 123 6.26 -9.37 45.89
C MET A 123 6.87 -10.24 47.00
N ALA A 124 8.11 -10.73 46.86
CA ALA A 124 8.66 -11.86 47.62
C ALA A 124 8.69 -11.67 49.16
N HIS A 125 8.71 -10.44 49.65
CA HIS A 125 8.84 -10.12 51.08
C HIS A 125 7.79 -9.13 51.59
N LEU A 126 6.71 -8.92 50.84
CA LEU A 126 5.69 -7.94 51.19
C LEU A 126 4.60 -8.57 52.07
N PRO A 127 4.12 -7.84 53.10
CA PRO A 127 2.94 -8.27 53.85
C PRO A 127 1.71 -8.30 52.92
N GLU A 128 0.70 -9.08 53.30
CA GLU A 128 -0.48 -9.32 52.46
C GLU A 128 -1.18 -8.05 52.00
N GLY A 129 -1.36 -7.06 52.88
CA GLY A 129 -1.95 -5.77 52.52
C GLY A 129 -1.15 -5.02 51.45
N GLU A 130 0.18 -5.06 51.51
CA GLU A 130 1.03 -4.44 50.48
C GLU A 130 1.05 -5.24 49.17
N ARG A 131 0.91 -6.56 49.24
CA ARG A 131 0.77 -7.40 48.03
C ARG A 131 -0.52 -7.06 47.28
N LEU A 132 -1.63 -6.88 47.98
CA LEU A 132 -2.90 -6.44 47.38
C LEU A 132 -2.80 -5.02 46.79
N ALA A 133 -2.10 -4.10 47.45
CA ALA A 133 -1.84 -2.77 46.91
C ALA A 133 -1.00 -2.82 45.62
N LEU A 134 0.05 -3.64 45.62
CA LEU A 134 0.91 -3.86 44.47
C LEU A 134 0.18 -4.54 43.29
N GLU A 135 -0.75 -5.46 43.58
CA GLU A 135 -1.61 -6.03 42.56
C GLU A 135 -2.43 -4.94 41.85
N LYS A 136 -3.03 -4.01 42.60
CA LYS A 136 -3.76 -2.86 42.02
C LYS A 136 -2.85 -1.96 41.18
N GLU A 137 -1.62 -1.69 41.63
CA GLU A 137 -0.63 -0.96 40.84
C GLU A 137 -0.30 -1.67 39.51
N ARG A 138 -0.16 -3.00 39.53
CA ARG A 138 0.09 -3.81 38.32
C ARG A 138 -1.12 -3.85 37.39
N GLN A 139 -2.35 -3.85 37.92
CA GLN A 139 -3.56 -3.70 37.12
C GLN A 139 -3.65 -2.31 36.48
N GLN A 140 -3.33 -1.26 37.23
CA GLN A 140 -3.27 0.11 36.72
C GLN A 140 -2.20 0.25 35.62
N ALA A 141 -1.02 -0.36 35.79
CA ALA A 141 0.01 -0.45 34.76
C ALA A 141 -0.52 -1.06 33.45
N GLY A 142 -1.27 -2.16 33.53
CA GLY A 142 -1.92 -2.78 32.38
C GLY A 142 -2.93 -1.84 31.70
N GLY A 143 -3.69 -1.08 32.49
CA GLY A 143 -4.60 -0.04 31.99
C GLY A 143 -3.87 1.07 31.22
N LEU A 144 -2.78 1.61 31.79
CA LEU A 144 -1.97 2.66 31.16
C LEU A 144 -1.33 2.20 29.85
N LEU A 145 -0.80 0.97 29.83
CA LEU A 145 -0.25 0.34 28.63
C LEU A 145 -1.30 0.23 27.53
N THR A 146 -2.50 -0.26 27.88
CA THR A 146 -3.62 -0.39 26.95
C THR A 146 -4.06 0.96 26.40
N GLN A 147 -4.20 1.96 27.28
CA GLN A 147 -4.56 3.32 26.89
C GLN A 147 -3.53 3.92 25.91
N ARG A 148 -2.23 3.72 26.18
CA ARG A 148 -1.17 4.20 25.30
C ARG A 148 -1.24 3.53 23.92
N ILE A 149 -1.46 2.22 23.87
CA ILE A 149 -1.65 1.48 22.61
C ILE A 149 -2.85 2.02 21.83
N CYS A 150 -3.99 2.23 22.48
CA CYS A 150 -5.17 2.81 21.83
C CYS A 150 -4.90 4.21 21.29
N SER A 151 -4.25 5.07 22.08
CA SER A 151 -3.88 6.42 21.63
C SER A 151 -2.98 6.40 20.40
N LEU A 152 -1.97 5.53 20.37
CA LEU A 152 -1.07 5.38 19.21
C LEU A 152 -1.83 4.86 17.99
N ARG A 153 -2.74 3.90 18.15
CA ARG A 153 -3.60 3.40 17.08
C ARG A 153 -4.48 4.50 16.48
N ASP A 154 -5.08 5.33 17.31
CA ASP A 154 -5.91 6.45 16.85
C ASP A 154 -5.09 7.56 16.18
N GLN A 155 -3.85 7.78 16.62
CA GLN A 155 -2.91 8.68 15.95
C GLN A 155 -2.50 8.15 14.58
N LEU A 156 -2.22 6.85 14.46
CA LEU A 156 -1.89 6.21 13.19
C LEU A 156 -3.07 6.31 12.22
N ARG A 157 -4.27 5.94 12.65
CA ARG A 157 -5.48 6.03 11.82
C ARG A 157 -5.70 7.45 11.28
N ARG A 158 -5.59 8.48 12.13
CA ARG A 158 -5.73 9.88 11.71
C ARG A 158 -4.66 10.31 10.71
N LYS A 159 -3.42 9.82 10.87
CA LYS A 159 -2.33 10.08 9.92
C LYS A 159 -2.60 9.40 8.57
N ASP A 160 -3.07 8.16 8.58
CA ASP A 160 -3.43 7.43 7.36
C ASP A 160 -4.57 8.13 6.61
N ASP A 161 -5.63 8.55 7.33
CA ASP A 161 -6.73 9.31 6.75
C ASP A 161 -6.24 10.62 6.12
N LEU A 162 -5.32 11.32 6.80
CA LEU A 162 -4.72 12.56 6.29
C LEU A 162 -3.86 12.31 5.04
N MET A 163 -3.05 11.26 5.02
CA MET A 163 -2.24 10.90 3.85
C MET A 163 -3.14 10.57 2.65
N GLN A 164 -4.22 9.81 2.85
CA GLN A 164 -5.18 9.54 1.78
C GLN A 164 -5.86 10.81 1.27
N ASN A 165 -6.13 11.79 2.13
CA ASN A 165 -6.66 13.08 1.70
C ASN A 165 -5.64 13.82 0.81
N TYR A 166 -4.37 13.88 1.23
CA TYR A 166 -3.31 14.50 0.44
C TYR A 166 -3.10 13.83 -0.91
N GLU A 167 -3.15 12.49 -0.97
CA GLU A 167 -3.06 11.76 -2.24
C GLU A 167 -4.19 12.14 -3.20
N ARG A 168 -5.43 12.27 -2.68
CA ARG A 168 -6.59 12.72 -3.46
C ARG A 168 -6.44 14.17 -3.93
N GLU A 169 -6.03 15.07 -3.05
CA GLU A 169 -5.79 16.48 -3.40
C GLU A 169 -4.68 16.62 -4.44
N GLN A 170 -3.62 15.82 -4.32
CA GLN A 170 -2.54 15.80 -5.32
C GLN A 170 -3.05 15.32 -6.69
N HIS A 171 -3.95 14.34 -6.73
CA HIS A 171 -4.56 13.90 -7.98
C HIS A 171 -5.47 14.97 -8.58
N GLN A 172 -6.27 15.64 -7.76
CA GLN A 172 -7.12 16.76 -8.20
C GLN A 172 -6.29 17.92 -8.75
N MET A 173 -5.18 18.26 -8.08
CA MET A 173 -4.25 19.29 -8.53
C MET A 173 -3.66 18.96 -9.89
N LYS A 174 -3.17 17.73 -10.07
CA LYS A 174 -2.66 17.27 -11.38
C LYS A 174 -3.72 17.36 -12.48
N GLN A 175 -4.96 16.98 -12.19
CA GLN A 175 -6.07 17.12 -13.15
C GLN A 175 -6.33 18.59 -13.48
N SER A 176 -6.37 19.46 -12.47
CA SER A 176 -6.52 20.91 -12.65
C SER A 176 -5.39 21.48 -13.50
N ASP A 177 -4.14 21.09 -13.26
CA ASP A 177 -2.98 21.54 -14.02
C ASP A 177 -3.06 21.09 -15.48
N THR A 178 -3.46 19.84 -15.75
CA THR A 178 -3.65 19.36 -17.13
C THR A 178 -4.76 20.12 -17.85
N LEU A 179 -5.85 20.45 -17.15
CA LEU A 179 -6.93 21.26 -17.70
C LEU A 179 -6.47 22.69 -17.98
N ALA A 180 -5.71 23.28 -17.07
CA ALA A 180 -5.13 24.62 -17.25
C ALA A 180 -4.16 24.65 -18.44
N ALA A 181 -3.33 23.63 -18.60
CA ALA A 181 -2.43 23.50 -19.75
C ALA A 181 -3.22 23.45 -21.07
N LEU A 182 -4.24 22.59 -21.15
CA LEU A 182 -5.12 22.51 -22.33
C LEU A 182 -5.80 23.85 -22.64
N LYS A 183 -6.29 24.55 -21.61
CA LYS A 183 -6.91 25.87 -21.78
C LYS A 183 -5.93 26.92 -22.25
N THR A 184 -4.69 26.85 -21.79
CA THR A 184 -3.62 27.75 -22.23
C THR A 184 -3.29 27.52 -23.70
N GLU A 185 -3.17 26.27 -24.13
CA GLU A 185 -2.97 25.90 -25.53
C GLU A 185 -4.11 26.40 -26.44
N GLN A 186 -5.37 26.21 -26.01
CA GLN A 186 -6.54 26.75 -26.74
C GLN A 186 -6.50 28.28 -26.87
N LEU A 187 -6.08 28.99 -25.82
CA LEU A 187 -5.93 30.44 -25.87
C LEU A 187 -4.81 30.87 -26.81
N GLU A 188 -3.69 30.16 -26.82
CA GLU A 188 -2.57 30.41 -27.74
C GLU A 188 -3.00 30.24 -29.20
N GLU A 189 -3.75 29.18 -29.51
CA GLU A 189 -4.32 28.94 -30.84
C GLU A 189 -5.25 30.09 -31.25
N MET A 190 -6.19 30.48 -30.38
CA MET A 190 -7.09 31.62 -30.64
C MET A 190 -6.33 32.94 -30.83
N ILE A 191 -5.25 33.18 -30.09
CA ILE A 191 -4.41 34.38 -30.26
C ILE A 191 -3.75 34.40 -31.65
N VAL A 192 -3.28 33.24 -32.13
CA VAL A 192 -2.70 33.12 -33.48
C VAL A 192 -3.76 33.39 -34.55
N GLU A 193 -4.95 32.80 -34.42
CA GLU A 193 -6.07 33.03 -35.34
C GLU A 193 -6.49 34.50 -35.39
N LEU A 194 -6.59 35.16 -34.22
CA LEU A 194 -6.92 36.58 -34.14
C LEU A 194 -5.89 37.44 -34.86
N ARG A 195 -4.59 37.19 -34.66
CA ARG A 195 -3.53 37.89 -35.37
C ARG A 195 -3.62 37.68 -36.88
N GLN A 196 -3.92 36.46 -37.33
CA GLN A 196 -4.11 36.19 -38.76
C GLN A 196 -5.29 36.99 -39.33
N LYS A 197 -6.38 37.08 -38.57
CA LYS A 197 -7.56 37.87 -38.96
C LYS A 197 -7.28 39.38 -38.97
N GLU A 198 -6.48 39.88 -38.04
CA GLU A 198 -6.02 41.28 -38.05
C GLU A 198 -5.21 41.58 -39.33
N LEU A 199 -4.26 40.72 -39.69
CA LEU A 199 -3.48 40.87 -40.93
C LEU A 199 -4.37 40.83 -42.19
N GLU A 200 -5.37 39.95 -42.22
CA GLU A 200 -6.33 39.88 -43.32
C GLU A 200 -7.15 41.17 -43.43
N ILE A 201 -7.63 41.70 -42.30
CA ILE A 201 -8.37 42.97 -42.26
C ILE A 201 -7.50 44.11 -42.78
N ASP A 202 -6.25 44.21 -42.36
CA ASP A 202 -5.33 45.26 -42.81
C ASP A 202 -5.06 45.16 -44.31
N PHE A 203 -4.84 43.95 -44.82
CA PHE A 203 -4.69 43.71 -46.26
C PHE A 203 -5.94 44.11 -47.06
N LEU A 204 -7.13 43.76 -46.57
CA LEU A 204 -8.39 44.13 -47.21
C LEU A 204 -8.61 45.65 -47.18
N ARG A 205 -8.29 46.32 -46.07
CA ARG A 205 -8.34 47.79 -45.96
C ARG A 205 -7.43 48.47 -46.98
N GLN A 206 -6.20 47.97 -47.13
CA GLN A 206 -5.26 48.49 -48.12
C GLN A 206 -5.78 48.29 -49.55
N ASN A 207 -6.30 47.10 -49.89
CA ASN A 207 -6.88 46.87 -51.21
C ASN A 207 -8.08 47.77 -51.52
N VAL A 208 -8.93 48.03 -50.53
CA VAL A 208 -10.04 48.98 -50.68
C VAL A 208 -9.50 50.38 -50.96
N GLN A 209 -8.51 50.85 -50.19
CA GLN A 209 -7.89 52.14 -50.42
C GLN A 209 -7.26 52.26 -51.82
N ASP A 210 -6.52 51.24 -52.27
CA ASP A 210 -5.92 51.20 -53.60
C ASP A 210 -6.97 51.27 -54.72
N LEU A 211 -8.11 50.59 -54.54
CA LEU A 211 -9.23 50.62 -55.49
C LEU A 211 -9.93 51.99 -55.48
N GLU A 212 -10.10 52.60 -54.32
CA GLU A 212 -10.61 53.96 -54.20
C GLU A 212 -9.69 54.95 -54.89
N GLU A 213 -8.38 54.88 -54.71
CA GLU A 213 -7.39 55.73 -55.38
C GLU A 213 -7.43 55.56 -56.90
N LYS A 214 -7.46 54.31 -57.40
CA LYS A 214 -7.62 54.01 -58.84
C LYS A 214 -8.94 54.55 -59.40
N CYS A 215 -10.02 54.50 -58.61
CA CYS A 215 -11.31 55.06 -59.01
C CYS A 215 -11.27 56.59 -59.03
N HIS A 216 -10.63 57.24 -58.06
CA HIS A 216 -10.43 58.69 -58.03
C HIS A 216 -9.52 59.17 -59.17
N SER A 217 -8.46 58.43 -59.51
CA SER A 217 -7.61 58.74 -60.66
C SER A 217 -8.35 58.57 -61.99
N ASN A 218 -9.20 57.55 -62.12
CA ASN A 218 -10.04 57.37 -63.30
C ASN A 218 -11.16 58.43 -63.43
N LYS A 219 -11.62 59.02 -62.32
CA LYS A 219 -12.51 60.20 -62.35
C LYS A 219 -11.78 61.48 -62.79
N SER A 220 -10.44 61.51 -62.79
CA SER A 220 -9.62 62.63 -63.25
C SER A 220 -9.33 62.62 -64.76
N PHE A 221 -9.82 61.63 -65.54
CA PHE A 221 -9.85 61.75 -66.99
C PHE A 221 -11.17 62.41 -67.43
N PRO A 222 -11.13 63.65 -67.96
CA PRO A 222 -12.30 64.25 -68.55
C PRO A 222 -12.46 63.63 -69.94
N HIS A 223 -13.22 62.55 -70.04
CA HIS A 223 -14.02 62.42 -71.25
C HIS A 223 -15.12 63.47 -71.16
N LYS A 224 -14.80 64.67 -71.70
CA LYS A 224 -15.78 65.44 -72.46
C LYS A 224 -16.27 64.52 -73.57
N VAL A 225 -17.18 63.59 -73.24
CA VAL A 225 -18.02 62.98 -74.26
C VAL A 225 -18.92 64.12 -74.68
N ASN A 226 -18.64 64.68 -75.85
CA ASN A 226 -19.51 65.71 -76.41
C ASN A 226 -20.92 65.13 -76.44
N PHE A 227 -21.90 65.91 -76.00
CA PHE A 227 -23.31 65.49 -75.89
C PHE A 227 -23.88 64.97 -77.24
N THR A 228 -23.18 65.23 -78.34
CA THR A 228 -23.43 64.71 -79.69
C THR A 228 -23.12 63.21 -79.83
N ASP A 229 -22.08 62.69 -79.16
CA ASP A 229 -21.65 61.30 -79.33
C ASP A 229 -22.58 60.32 -78.60
N ILE A 230 -23.13 60.73 -77.44
CA ILE A 230 -24.14 59.94 -76.72
C ILE A 230 -25.44 59.87 -77.54
N ARG A 231 -25.83 60.97 -78.22
CA ARG A 231 -26.99 60.96 -79.11
C ARG A 231 -26.79 60.05 -80.33
N ILE A 232 -25.59 60.04 -80.92
CA ILE A 232 -25.27 59.15 -82.05
C ILE A 232 -25.30 57.68 -81.61
N ILE A 233 -24.74 57.35 -80.43
CA ILE A 233 -24.74 55.98 -79.91
C ILE A 233 -26.16 55.52 -79.52
N CYS A 234 -26.99 56.38 -78.93
CA CYS A 234 -28.39 56.05 -78.64
C CYS A 234 -29.23 55.88 -79.92
N LEU A 235 -28.99 56.69 -80.95
CA LEU A 235 -29.69 56.57 -82.24
C LEU A 235 -29.26 55.32 -83.00
N THR A 236 -27.99 54.93 -82.96
CA THR A 236 -27.53 53.68 -83.61
C THR A 236 -28.06 52.44 -82.88
N PHE A 237 -28.11 52.43 -81.55
CA PHE A 237 -28.73 51.33 -80.80
C PHE A 237 -30.24 51.23 -81.05
N SER A 238 -30.95 52.36 -81.11
CA SER A 238 -32.39 52.39 -81.43
C SER A 238 -32.66 51.88 -82.86
N MET A 239 -31.87 52.32 -83.85
CA MET A 239 -32.00 51.85 -85.24
C MET A 239 -31.66 50.36 -85.39
N ILE A 240 -30.62 49.86 -84.72
CA ILE A 240 -30.28 48.43 -84.73
C ILE A 240 -31.40 47.59 -84.11
N PHE A 241 -32.01 48.06 -83.02
CA PHE A 241 -33.13 47.36 -82.38
C PHE A 241 -34.37 47.34 -83.27
N VAL A 242 -34.71 48.46 -83.92
CA VAL A 242 -35.85 48.55 -84.86
C VAL A 242 -35.64 47.65 -86.09
N VAL A 243 -34.44 47.64 -86.68
CA VAL A 243 -34.10 46.76 -87.82
C VAL A 243 -34.18 45.28 -87.43
N LYS A 244 -33.73 44.92 -86.21
CA LYS A 244 -33.81 43.54 -85.72
C LYS A 244 -35.26 43.12 -85.43
N CYS A 245 -36.08 44.01 -84.88
CA CYS A 245 -37.51 43.76 -84.68
C CYS A 245 -38.27 43.59 -86.01
N ILE A 246 -38.00 44.42 -87.03
CA ILE A 246 -38.66 44.30 -88.35
C ILE A 246 -38.28 42.98 -89.05
N ASN A 247 -37.01 42.55 -88.96
CA ASN A 247 -36.58 41.28 -89.56
C ASN A 247 -37.15 40.06 -88.83
N THR A 248 -37.44 40.15 -87.53
CA THR A 248 -37.98 39.01 -86.76
C THR A 248 -39.48 38.80 -87.03
N VAL A 249 -40.23 39.86 -87.34
CA VAL A 249 -41.67 39.75 -87.69
C VAL A 249 -41.91 39.18 -89.10
N ARG A 250 -40.92 39.26 -90.00
CA ARG A 250 -41.03 38.77 -91.38
C ARG A 250 -40.78 37.26 -91.55
N CYS A 251 -40.33 36.57 -90.50
CA CYS A 251 -40.06 35.13 -90.50
C CYS A 251 -41.03 34.39 -89.55
N ILE A 252 -42.33 34.48 -89.80
CA ILE A 252 -43.32 33.52 -89.27
C ILE A 252 -43.60 32.50 -90.38
N PRO A 253 -42.99 31.29 -90.38
CA PRO A 253 -43.39 30.25 -91.31
C PRO A 253 -44.79 29.75 -90.97
N LYS A 254 -45.69 29.84 -91.97
CA LYS A 254 -47.04 29.26 -91.93
C LYS A 254 -46.96 27.77 -91.59
N ARG A 255 -47.59 27.36 -90.48
CA ARG A 255 -47.90 25.97 -90.18
C ARG A 255 -48.68 25.37 -91.35
N LYS A 256 -48.15 24.30 -91.96
CA LYS A 256 -48.95 23.37 -92.76
C LYS A 256 -49.50 22.31 -91.82
N ASN A 257 -50.83 22.18 -91.81
CA ASN A 257 -51.54 20.96 -91.44
C ASN A 257 -51.27 19.87 -92.49
#